data_AF-A0A536B3K7-F1
#
_entry.id   AF-A0A536B3K7-F1
#
_cell.length_a   1.000
_cell.length_b   1.000
_cell.length_c   1.000
_cell.angle_alpha   90.00
_cell.angle_beta   90.00
_cell.angle_gamma   90.00
#
_symmetry.space_group_name_H-M   'P 1'
#
loop_
_entity.id
_entity.type
_entity.pdbx_description
1 polymer ?
#
loop_
_entity_poly.entity_id
_entity_poly.type
_entity_poly.pdbx_seq_one_letter_code
_entity_poly.pdbx_strand_id
1 'polypeptide(L)'
;MIDPIVGASPVELDIEPELRRRLFDLARGRPIVIDYYASHHCGVTVGDLTVGFATQPLEPRYLELVPIEGVRVLAEQRIVRLLSDGATLRKAALPFSRHLGISLTYPERWIDFLERCPTKRR
;
A
#
# COMPACT_ATOMS: atom_id res chain seq x y z
N MET A 1 8.12 17.85 -12.96
CA MET A 1 8.24 17.83 -11.49
C MET A 1 8.69 16.43 -11.11
N ILE A 2 9.82 16.33 -10.43
CA ILE A 2 10.37 15.05 -9.98
C ILE A 2 9.69 14.78 -8.63
N ASP A 3 8.89 13.71 -8.54
CA ASP A 3 8.29 13.30 -7.28
C ASP A 3 9.40 13.05 -6.25
N PRO A 4 9.31 13.61 -5.03
CA PRO A 4 10.32 13.40 -4.01
C PRO A 4 10.13 12.00 -3.40
N ILE A 5 10.56 10.97 -4.12
CA ILE A 5 10.60 9.60 -3.63
C ILE A 5 11.84 9.47 -2.73
N VAL A 6 11.65 8.93 -1.53
CA VAL A 6 12.69 8.88 -0.49
C VAL A 6 13.80 7.88 -0.84
N GLY A 7 13.49 6.88 -1.68
CA GLY A 7 14.41 5.84 -2.12
C GLY A 7 13.68 4.65 -2.75
N ALA A 8 14.42 3.57 -2.99
CA ALA A 8 13.88 2.31 -3.50
C ALA A 8 14.03 1.18 -2.46
N SER A 9 13.15 0.20 -2.52
CA SER A 9 13.12 -0.99 -1.66
C SER A 9 12.98 -2.25 -2.51
N PRO A 10 13.71 -3.35 -2.20
CA PRO A 10 13.65 -4.59 -2.97
C PRO A 10 12.38 -5.41 -2.68
N VAL A 11 11.43 -4.90 -1.89
CA VAL A 11 10.20 -5.61 -1.56
C VAL A 11 9.36 -5.83 -2.81
N GLU A 12 9.00 -7.10 -3.02
CA GLU A 12 8.07 -7.56 -4.04
C GLU A 12 6.73 -7.89 -3.40
N LEU A 13 5.64 -7.60 -4.11
CA LEU A 13 4.30 -7.98 -3.68
C LEU A 13 3.81 -9.10 -4.58
N ASP A 14 3.16 -10.08 -3.96
CA ASP A 14 2.35 -11.03 -4.73
C ASP A 14 1.17 -10.30 -5.35
N ILE A 15 0.63 -10.86 -6.42
CA ILE A 15 -0.56 -10.32 -7.08
C ILE A 15 -1.52 -11.43 -7.46
N GLU A 16 -2.80 -11.21 -7.16
CA GLU A 16 -3.87 -12.10 -7.55
C GLU A 16 -3.91 -12.28 -9.08
N PRO A 17 -3.99 -13.51 -9.61
CA PRO A 17 -3.85 -13.78 -11.04
C PRO A 17 -4.82 -12.99 -11.95
N GLU A 18 -6.06 -12.80 -11.50
CA GLU A 18 -7.06 -12.04 -12.25
C GLU A 18 -6.74 -10.54 -12.30
N LEU A 19 -6.21 -10.00 -11.20
CA LEU A 19 -5.79 -8.60 -11.12
C LEU A 19 -4.55 -8.37 -11.99
N ARG A 20 -3.60 -9.32 -11.99
CA ARG A 20 -2.36 -9.25 -12.77
C ARG A 20 -2.61 -8.93 -14.24
N ARG A 21 -3.56 -9.64 -14.85
CA ARG A 21 -3.91 -9.48 -16.29
C ARG A 21 -4.48 -8.12 -16.64
N ARG A 22 -5.00 -7.37 -15.66
CA ARG A 22 -5.73 -6.11 -15.87
C ARG A 22 -5.03 -4.91 -15.25
N LEU A 23 -3.94 -5.14 -14.52
CA LEU A 23 -3.34 -4.12 -13.67
C LEU A 23 -2.87 -2.92 -14.48
N PHE A 24 -2.17 -3.17 -15.59
CA PHE A 24 -1.66 -2.13 -16.48
C PHE A 24 -2.78 -1.22 -17.01
N ASP A 25 -3.88 -1.84 -17.48
CA ASP A 25 -5.05 -1.12 -17.99
C ASP A 25 -5.81 -0.35 -16.90
N LEU A 26 -5.86 -0.89 -15.68
CA LEU A 26 -6.48 -0.21 -14.52
C LEU A 26 -5.63 0.99 -14.07
N ALA A 27 -4.31 0.84 -14.10
CA ALA A 27 -3.36 1.87 -13.72
C ALA A 27 -3.46 3.09 -14.64
N ARG A 28 -3.60 2.89 -15.95
CA ARG A 28 -3.63 3.97 -16.95
C ARG A 28 -2.43 4.93 -16.79
N GLY A 29 -1.24 4.36 -16.60
CA GLY A 29 0.01 5.10 -16.38
C GLY A 29 0.17 5.72 -14.98
N ARG A 30 -0.76 5.49 -14.05
CA ARG A 30 -0.67 5.99 -12.66
C ARG A 30 0.04 4.97 -11.76
N PRO A 31 0.90 5.42 -10.83
CA PRO A 31 1.50 4.52 -9.86
C PRO A 31 0.45 4.02 -8.86
N ILE A 32 0.67 2.80 -8.36
CA ILE A 32 -0.03 2.26 -7.21
C ILE A 32 0.62 2.84 -5.96
N VAL A 33 -0.19 3.35 -5.04
CA VAL A 33 0.25 3.82 -3.73
C VAL A 33 -0.38 2.95 -2.66
N ILE A 34 0.47 2.45 -1.77
CA ILE A 34 0.10 1.73 -0.56
C ILE A 34 0.43 2.64 0.62
N ASP A 35 -0.59 3.00 1.38
CA ASP A 35 -0.46 3.86 2.57
C ASP A 35 -1.33 3.27 3.67
N TYR A 36 -1.40 3.96 4.80
CA TYR A 36 -2.25 3.58 5.90
C TYR A 36 -2.87 4.81 6.56
N TYR A 37 -3.98 4.59 7.23
CA TYR A 37 -4.49 5.52 8.23
C TYR A 37 -4.50 4.84 9.60
N ALA A 38 -4.27 5.63 10.64
CA ALA A 38 -4.39 5.18 12.02
C ALA A 38 -4.92 6.34 12.86
N SER A 39 -5.95 6.08 13.65
CA SER A 39 -6.60 7.02 14.57
C SER A 39 -6.62 6.42 15.96
N HIS A 40 -6.36 7.24 16.97
CA HIS A 40 -6.38 6.82 18.37
C HIS A 40 -7.57 7.47 19.09
N HIS A 41 -8.48 6.67 19.64
CA HIS A 41 -9.64 7.14 20.37
C HIS A 41 -9.90 6.27 21.60
N CYS A 42 -10.11 6.91 22.77
CA CYS A 42 -10.44 6.24 24.04
C CYS A 42 -9.49 5.09 24.43
N GLY A 43 -8.19 5.20 24.13
CA GLY A 43 -7.19 4.18 24.48
C GLY A 43 -7.07 3.02 23.48
N VAL A 44 -7.73 3.11 22.33
CA VAL A 44 -7.65 2.12 21.25
C VAL A 44 -7.17 2.79 19.97
N THR A 45 -6.24 2.14 19.27
CA THR A 45 -5.83 2.53 17.91
C THR A 45 -6.61 1.72 16.88
N VAL A 46 -7.27 2.42 15.96
CA VAL A 46 -7.94 1.83 14.80
C VAL A 46 -7.28 2.35 13.54
N GLY A 47 -7.01 1.47 12.59
CA GLY A 47 -6.44 1.83 11.31
C GLY A 47 -6.65 0.75 10.28
N ASP A 48 -6.38 1.10 9.03
CA ASP A 48 -6.33 0.14 7.94
C ASP A 48 -5.26 0.53 6.91
N LEU A 49 -4.86 -0.45 6.11
CA LEU A 49 -4.07 -0.25 4.92
C LEU A 49 -4.97 0.26 3.78
N THR A 50 -4.43 1.13 2.96
CA THR A 50 -5.11 1.74 1.84
C THR A 50 -4.30 1.50 0.58
N VAL A 51 -4.99 1.21 -0.52
CA VAL A 51 -4.36 1.01 -1.82
C VAL A 51 -5.14 1.78 -2.87
N GLY A 52 -4.44 2.52 -3.71
CA GLY A 52 -5.07 3.28 -4.78
C GLY A 52 -4.11 3.66 -5.88
N PHE A 53 -4.65 4.27 -6.93
CA PHE A 53 -3.86 4.89 -8.00
C PHE A 53 -3.73 6.38 -7.73
N ALA A 54 -2.51 6.88 -7.58
CA ALA A 54 -2.31 8.30 -7.34
C ALA A 54 -2.48 9.13 -8.62
N THR A 55 -3.00 10.35 -8.47
CA THR A 55 -3.24 11.31 -9.58
C THR A 55 -2.49 12.63 -9.40
N GLN A 56 -1.74 12.80 -8.30
CA GLN A 56 -1.11 14.06 -7.89
C GLN A 56 0.28 13.81 -7.30
N PRO A 57 1.13 14.87 -7.12
CA PRO A 57 2.51 14.71 -6.70
C PRO A 57 2.60 14.02 -5.35
N LEU A 58 3.55 13.11 -5.22
CA LEU A 58 3.70 12.30 -4.03
C LEU A 58 4.55 12.99 -2.98
N GLU A 59 4.27 12.73 -1.71
CA GLU A 59 5.01 13.30 -0.59
C GLU A 59 6.36 12.58 -0.36
N PRO A 60 7.36 13.24 0.25
CA PRO A 60 8.66 12.66 0.63
C PRO A 60 8.58 11.68 1.81
N ARG A 61 7.71 10.68 1.69
CA ARG A 61 7.57 9.56 2.64
C ARG A 61 7.37 8.21 1.94
N TYR A 62 7.26 8.20 0.62
CA TYR A 62 7.06 6.98 -0.15
C TYR A 62 8.39 6.43 -0.64
N LEU A 63 8.52 5.11 -0.55
CA LEU A 63 9.58 4.32 -1.17
C LEU A 63 9.03 3.61 -2.41
N GLU A 64 9.84 3.55 -3.45
CA GLU A 64 9.53 2.76 -4.64
C GLU A 64 9.83 1.28 -4.38
N LEU A 65 8.82 0.43 -4.54
CA LEU A 65 8.94 -1.02 -4.44
C LEU A 65 9.26 -1.61 -5.83
N VAL A 66 9.42 -2.94 -5.89
CA VAL A 66 9.53 -3.63 -7.18
C VAL A 66 8.25 -3.39 -7.99
N PRO A 67 8.36 -2.90 -9.25
CA PRO A 67 7.19 -2.65 -10.09
C PRO A 67 6.51 -3.95 -10.51
N ILE A 68 5.20 -3.90 -10.70
CA ILE A 68 4.38 -5.06 -11.08
C ILE A 68 3.87 -4.84 -12.49
N GLU A 69 4.26 -5.71 -13.44
CA GLU A 69 3.83 -5.64 -14.84
C GLU A 69 4.03 -4.23 -15.47
N GLY A 70 5.17 -3.60 -15.15
CA GLY A 70 5.50 -2.23 -15.62
C GLY A 70 4.73 -1.11 -14.92
N VAL A 71 3.88 -1.43 -13.94
CA VAL A 71 3.20 -0.44 -13.08
C VAL A 71 4.08 -0.16 -11.87
N ARG A 72 4.41 1.12 -11.67
CA ARG A 72 5.16 1.59 -10.50
C ARG A 72 4.37 1.37 -9.23
N VAL A 73 5.03 0.88 -8.19
CA VAL A 73 4.44 0.62 -6.87
C VAL A 73 5.20 1.41 -5.83
N LEU A 74 4.46 2.15 -5.02
CA LEU A 74 5.00 3.05 -4.03
C LEU A 74 4.34 2.72 -2.70
N ALA A 75 5.12 2.64 -1.63
CA ALA A 75 4.62 2.36 -0.29
C ALA A 75 5.13 3.38 0.71
N GLU A 76 4.30 3.74 1.69
CA GLU A 76 4.74 4.58 2.79
C GLU A 76 5.86 3.86 3.56
N GLN A 77 6.97 4.56 3.81
CA GLN A 77 8.21 3.96 4.30
C GLN A 77 8.04 3.12 5.58
N ARG A 78 7.13 3.50 6.48
CA ARG A 78 6.94 2.85 7.78
C ARG A 78 6.25 1.50 7.64
N ILE A 79 5.44 1.32 6.61
CA ILE A 79 4.76 0.04 6.34
C ILE A 79 5.59 -0.90 5.46
N VAL A 80 6.70 -0.45 4.87
CA VAL A 80 7.53 -1.31 4.00
C VAL A 80 8.00 -2.58 4.70
N ARG A 81 8.35 -2.50 5.98
CA ARG A 81 8.71 -3.69 6.77
C ARG A 81 7.53 -4.67 6.94
N LEU A 82 6.32 -4.15 7.08
CA LEU A 82 5.12 -4.99 7.15
C LEU A 82 4.88 -5.71 5.82
N LEU A 83 5.13 -5.03 4.70
CA LEU A 83 5.00 -5.60 3.36
C LEU A 83 6.10 -6.62 3.05
N SER A 84 7.33 -6.41 3.56
CA SER A 84 8.44 -7.34 3.34
C SER A 84 8.24 -8.71 3.97
N ASP A 85 7.41 -8.79 5.01
CA ASP A 85 7.05 -10.07 5.66
C ASP A 85 6.06 -10.89 4.80
N GLY A 86 5.58 -10.33 3.69
CA GLY A 86 4.70 -10.97 2.73
C GLY A 86 3.37 -10.24 2.60
N ALA A 87 3.06 -9.78 1.38
CA ALA A 87 1.79 -9.14 1.08
C ALA A 87 1.34 -9.40 -0.36
N THR A 88 0.03 -9.49 -0.55
CA THR A 88 -0.61 -9.76 -1.84
C THR A 88 -1.54 -8.63 -2.23
N LEU A 89 -1.31 -8.05 -3.40
CA LEU A 89 -2.23 -7.14 -4.06
C LEU A 89 -3.40 -7.92 -4.65
N ARG A 90 -4.62 -7.55 -4.27
CA ARG A 90 -5.85 -8.24 -4.68
C ARG A 90 -6.94 -7.27 -5.07
N LYS A 91 -7.98 -7.77 -5.73
CA LYS A 91 -9.21 -6.99 -5.91
C LYS A 91 -9.95 -6.92 -4.57
N ALA A 92 -10.49 -5.77 -4.20
CA ALA A 92 -11.31 -5.67 -3.00
C ALA A 92 -12.54 -6.59 -3.12
N ALA A 93 -12.89 -7.30 -2.04
CA ALA A 93 -13.88 -8.38 -2.03
C ALA A 93 -15.34 -7.96 -2.30
N LEU A 94 -15.62 -6.66 -2.43
CA LEU A 94 -16.97 -6.19 -2.67
C LEU A 94 -17.35 -6.38 -4.15
N PRO A 95 -18.49 -7.03 -4.45
CA PRO A 95 -19.00 -7.09 -5.82
C PRO A 95 -19.19 -5.64 -6.31
N PHE A 96 -18.71 -5.35 -7.52
CA PHE A 96 -18.66 -4.01 -8.13
C PHE A 96 -17.58 -3.04 -7.65
N SER A 97 -16.80 -3.39 -6.63
CA SER A 97 -15.65 -2.58 -6.25
C SER A 97 -14.56 -2.66 -7.32
N ARG A 98 -14.14 -1.48 -7.80
CA ARG A 98 -12.91 -1.30 -8.59
C ARG A 98 -11.71 -1.00 -7.70
N HIS A 99 -11.89 -1.08 -6.38
CA HIS A 99 -10.84 -0.76 -5.43
C HIS A 99 -9.86 -1.93 -5.33
N LEU A 100 -8.58 -1.57 -5.21
CA LEU A 100 -7.52 -2.50 -4.88
C LEU A 100 -7.54 -2.72 -3.37
N GLY A 101 -7.15 -3.91 -2.95
CA GLY A 101 -6.86 -4.21 -1.56
C GLY A 101 -5.48 -4.84 -1.45
N ILE A 102 -4.96 -4.85 -0.23
CA ILE A 102 -3.75 -5.59 0.11
C ILE A 102 -4.09 -6.59 1.21
N SER A 103 -3.57 -7.80 1.08
CA SER A 103 -3.63 -8.83 2.12
C SER A 103 -2.22 -9.02 2.66
N LEU A 104 -2.08 -9.14 3.98
CA LEU A 104 -0.82 -9.50 4.60
C LEU A 104 -0.77 -11.01 4.80
N THR A 105 0.41 -11.60 4.66
CA THR A 105 0.65 -13.01 5.05
C THR A 105 0.51 -13.18 6.56
N TYR A 106 0.90 -12.17 7.33
CA TYR A 106 0.82 -12.14 8.80
C TYR A 106 -0.03 -10.94 9.29
N PRO A 107 -1.37 -11.02 9.22
CA PRO A 107 -2.26 -9.92 9.61
C PRO A 107 -2.06 -9.44 11.05
N GLU A 108 -1.64 -10.30 11.96
CA GLU A 108 -1.33 -9.95 13.36
C GLU A 108 -0.22 -8.89 13.49
N ARG A 109 0.70 -8.82 12.51
CA ARG A 109 1.75 -7.78 12.48
C ARG A 109 1.20 -6.38 12.25
N TRP A 110 0.00 -6.27 11.66
CA TRP A 110 -0.70 -5.00 11.56
C TRP A 110 -1.09 -4.46 12.93
N ILE A 111 -1.53 -5.33 13.84
CA ILE A 111 -1.91 -4.96 15.21
C ILE A 111 -0.66 -4.48 15.96
N ASP A 112 0.44 -5.26 15.90
CA ASP A 112 1.75 -4.85 16.47
C ASP A 112 2.20 -3.48 15.95
N PHE A 113 2.00 -3.22 14.64
CA PHE A 113 2.35 -1.95 14.02
C PHE A 113 1.51 -0.79 14.58
N LEU A 114 0.19 -0.99 14.73
CA LEU A 114 -0.72 0.00 15.29
C LEU A 114 -0.43 0.33 16.76
N GLU A 115 0.03 -0.65 17.54
CA GLU A 115 0.43 -0.45 18.95
C GLU A 115 1.74 0.32 19.08
N ARG A 116 2.72 0.05 18.21
CA ARG A 116 4.07 0.66 18.28
C ARG A 116 4.13 2.05 17.66
N CYS A 117 3.26 2.35 16.69
CA CYS A 117 3.27 3.62 15.97
C CYS A 117 2.04 4.48 16.36
N PRO A 118 2.18 5.42 17.31
CA PRO A 118 1.09 6.30 17.64
C PRO A 118 0.87 7.31 16.50
N THR A 119 -0.22 7.09 15.76
CA THR A 119 -0.97 8.09 14.98
C THR A 119 -0.24 8.81 13.82
N LYS A 120 -0.79 8.71 12.60
CA LYS A 120 -0.60 9.75 11.58
C LYS A 120 -1.57 10.88 11.97
N ARG A 121 -1.09 11.92 12.67
CA ARG A 121 -1.89 13.14 12.90
C ARG A 121 -2.37 13.63 11.53
N ARG A 122 -3.69 13.71 11.37
CA ARG A 122 -4.31 14.51 10.32
C ARG A 122 -3.96 15.98 10.52
#